data_AF-A0A2V8G7B2-F1
#
_entry.id   AF-A0A2V8G7B2-F1
#
_cell.length_a   1.000
_cell.length_b   1.000
_cell.length_c   1.000
_cell.angle_alpha   90.00
_cell.angle_beta   90.00
_cell.angle_gamma   90.00
#
_symmetry.space_group_name_H-M   'P 1'
#
loop_
_entity.id
_entity.type
_entity.pdbx_description
1 polymer ?
#
loop_
_entity_poly.entity_id
_entity_poly.type
_entity_poly.pdbx_seq_one_letter_code
_entity_poly.pdbx_strand_id
1 'polypeptide(L)'
;MSGPRVDAPAPPRAAPDSIAAAAEALLLAAIAWGAFAFGAVYEWAWRPLAVAVALCGLAGLFVSAPGLSSRTRPFGIRGLPLALGAVLLGASLQLVPVPLSTLDAVSPHATTLLRDIDPVFASGLLARHPLSIAPSATVTGLALASSFTLLLAGSARLFSVRGARRFATGVAMVGALLALDGIVQRPLFTGRIYGFWTPEGKGIPFGPFVNRNHFAGWMLMGLPLTLGLLCAGLAREMRGVAPHWRARVIWFSSPAANRLLLLTAAAALMALSLVLTLSRSGIAAMFAAFTLTAFAVVRHQASTRRRAV
;
A
#
# COMPACT_ATOMS: atom_id res chain seq x y z
N MET A 1 21.51 58.50 17.01
CA MET A 1 22.07 57.37 17.78
C MET A 1 21.10 56.20 17.68
N SER A 2 21.35 55.29 16.75
CA SER A 2 20.55 54.09 16.50
C SER A 2 21.44 52.90 16.86
N GLY A 3 21.14 52.23 17.98
CA GLY A 3 21.90 51.08 18.46
C GLY A 3 21.78 49.86 17.53
N PRO A 4 22.73 48.90 17.59
CA PRO A 4 22.72 47.73 16.73
C PRO A 4 21.57 46.80 17.14
N ARG A 5 20.76 46.38 16.17
CA ARG A 5 19.76 45.32 16.36
C ARG A 5 20.52 44.02 16.64
N VAL A 6 20.34 43.47 17.82
CA VAL A 6 20.77 42.12 18.16
C VAL A 6 19.81 41.16 17.45
N ASP A 7 20.30 40.46 16.43
CA ASP A 7 19.55 39.41 15.75
C ASP A 7 19.26 38.29 16.74
N ALA A 8 17.98 38.03 16.99
CA ALA A 8 17.56 36.89 17.80
C ALA A 8 17.96 35.58 17.08
N PRO A 9 18.46 34.56 17.81
CA PRO A 9 18.84 33.29 17.20
C PRO A 9 17.64 32.65 16.52
N ALA A 10 17.80 32.24 15.26
CA ALA A 10 16.77 31.55 14.51
C ALA A 10 16.32 30.27 15.25
N PRO A 11 15.01 29.99 15.35
CA PRO A 11 14.54 28.80 16.04
C PRO A 11 15.06 27.53 15.32
N PRO A 12 15.43 26.48 16.06
CA PRO A 12 15.98 25.27 15.46
C PRO A 12 14.93 24.58 14.57
N ARG A 13 15.10 24.70 13.25
CA ARG A 13 14.34 23.94 12.24
C ARG A 13 15.17 22.75 11.80
N ALA A 14 14.96 21.55 12.34
CA ALA A 14 15.59 20.35 11.77
C ALA A 14 14.98 18.99 12.16
N ALA A 15 14.49 18.80 13.39
CA ALA A 15 14.16 17.44 13.89
C ALA A 15 12.84 16.82 13.36
N PRO A 16 11.72 17.55 13.16
CA PRO A 16 10.45 16.93 12.74
C PRO A 16 10.47 16.43 11.28
N ASP A 17 11.24 17.10 10.42
CA ASP A 17 11.27 16.81 8.97
C ASP A 17 12.10 15.56 8.63
N SER A 18 13.11 15.24 9.44
CA SER A 18 14.01 14.10 9.23
C SER A 18 13.32 12.77 9.58
N ILE A 19 12.57 12.71 10.68
CA ILE A 19 11.80 11.51 11.08
C ILE A 19 10.74 11.19 10.02
N ALA A 20 10.02 12.21 9.56
CA ALA A 20 9.01 12.03 8.53
C ALA A 20 9.63 11.57 7.19
N ALA A 21 10.80 12.09 6.81
CA ALA A 21 11.53 11.64 5.63
C ALA A 21 11.98 10.17 5.76
N ALA A 22 12.52 9.81 6.92
CA ALA A 22 12.97 8.45 7.21
C ALA A 22 11.81 7.46 7.20
N ALA A 23 10.66 7.83 7.78
CA ALA A 23 9.45 6.99 7.76
C ALA A 23 8.90 6.79 6.34
N GLU A 24 8.88 7.83 5.51
CA GLU A 24 8.47 7.71 4.10
C GLU A 24 9.42 6.80 3.31
N ALA A 25 10.74 6.97 3.51
CA ALA A 25 11.76 6.15 2.86
C ALA A 25 11.69 4.68 3.31
N LEU A 26 11.53 4.43 4.61
CA LEU A 26 11.36 3.09 5.17
C LEU A 26 10.10 2.42 4.61
N LEU A 27 9.00 3.17 4.44
CA LEU A 27 7.77 2.63 3.86
C LEU A 27 7.96 2.23 2.40
N LEU A 28 8.64 3.06 1.60
CA LEU A 28 8.97 2.72 0.21
C LEU A 28 9.90 1.49 0.14
N ALA A 29 10.90 1.43 1.01
CA ALA A 29 11.78 0.28 1.13
C ALA A 29 11.02 -0.99 1.53
N ALA A 30 10.07 -0.88 2.47
CA ALA A 30 9.20 -1.98 2.87
C ALA A 30 8.32 -2.47 1.71
N ILE A 31 7.74 -1.56 0.92
CA ILE A 31 6.95 -1.93 -0.28
C ILE A 31 7.83 -2.63 -1.32
N ALA A 32 9.02 -2.10 -1.58
CA ALA A 32 9.97 -2.72 -2.50
C ALA A 32 10.40 -4.10 -2.00
N TRP A 33 10.80 -4.21 -0.73
CA TRP A 33 11.12 -5.48 -0.08
C TRP A 33 9.97 -6.48 -0.23
N GLY A 34 8.75 -6.09 0.14
CA GLY A 34 7.60 -6.98 0.07
C GLY A 34 7.33 -7.48 -1.35
N ALA A 35 7.50 -6.63 -2.37
CA ALA A 35 7.29 -7.03 -3.75
C ALA A 35 8.42 -7.91 -4.30
N PHE A 36 9.69 -7.51 -4.14
CA PHE A 36 10.85 -8.23 -4.68
C PHE A 36 11.23 -9.47 -3.85
N ALA A 37 10.84 -9.55 -2.57
CA ALA A 37 10.96 -10.76 -1.75
C ALA A 37 9.77 -11.71 -1.97
N PHE A 38 9.53 -12.05 -3.24
CA PHE A 38 8.52 -13.01 -3.68
C PHE A 38 7.07 -12.69 -3.30
N GLY A 39 6.71 -11.41 -3.25
CA GLY A 39 5.40 -10.97 -2.75
C GLY A 39 5.22 -11.18 -1.24
N ALA A 40 6.32 -11.31 -0.50
CA ALA A 40 6.38 -11.57 0.94
C ALA A 40 5.59 -12.82 1.37
N VAL A 41 5.58 -13.88 0.56
CA VAL A 41 4.86 -15.12 0.90
C VAL A 41 5.57 -15.94 1.98
N TYR A 42 6.89 -15.81 2.08
CA TYR A 42 7.71 -16.57 3.02
C TYR A 42 7.85 -15.87 4.37
N GLU A 43 8.03 -16.66 5.43
CA GLU A 43 8.19 -16.12 6.79
C GLU A 43 9.36 -15.16 6.93
N TRP A 44 10.50 -15.48 6.31
CA TRP A 44 11.66 -14.60 6.30
C TRP A 44 11.39 -13.27 5.57
N ALA A 45 10.37 -13.22 4.70
CA ALA A 45 10.03 -12.04 3.92
C ALA A 45 8.93 -11.19 4.61
N TRP A 46 7.83 -11.79 5.08
CA TRP A 46 6.74 -11.02 5.68
C TRP A 46 7.03 -10.54 7.12
N ARG A 47 7.85 -11.26 7.91
CA ARG A 47 8.19 -10.83 9.28
C ARG A 47 8.91 -9.48 9.31
N PRO A 48 10.03 -9.27 8.57
CA PRO A 48 10.68 -7.96 8.54
C PRO A 48 9.81 -6.89 7.88
N LEU A 49 8.99 -7.26 6.88
CA LEU A 49 8.00 -6.36 6.30
C LEU A 49 7.05 -5.82 7.37
N ALA A 50 6.45 -6.72 8.17
CA ALA A 50 5.51 -6.38 9.23
C ALA A 50 6.12 -5.41 10.26
N VAL A 51 7.36 -5.69 10.69
CA VAL A 51 8.10 -4.81 11.60
C VAL A 51 8.35 -3.44 10.97
N ALA A 52 8.83 -3.40 9.72
CA ALA A 52 9.12 -2.14 9.03
C ALA A 52 7.85 -1.27 8.87
N VAL A 53 6.72 -1.86 8.48
CA VAL A 53 5.46 -1.10 8.36
C VAL A 53 4.89 -0.67 9.71
N ALA A 54 5.05 -1.46 10.77
CA ALA A 54 4.67 -1.06 12.13
C ALA A 54 5.51 0.13 12.62
N LEU A 55 6.83 0.10 12.40
CA LEU A 55 7.74 1.21 12.71
C LEU A 55 7.40 2.47 11.91
N CYS A 56 7.08 2.34 10.61
CA CYS A 56 6.60 3.46 9.79
C CYS A 56 5.30 4.05 10.34
N GLY A 57 4.36 3.19 10.72
CA GLY A 57 3.10 3.59 11.33
C GLY A 57 3.30 4.37 12.63
N LEU A 58 4.11 3.81 13.54
CA LEU A 58 4.45 4.47 14.81
C LEU A 58 5.15 5.81 14.57
N ALA A 59 6.18 5.86 13.73
CA ALA A 59 6.86 7.11 13.39
C ALA A 59 5.88 8.15 12.82
N GLY A 60 4.99 7.74 11.90
CA GLY A 60 3.95 8.58 11.31
C GLY A 60 2.97 9.17 12.34
N LEU A 61 2.64 8.42 13.40
CA LEU A 61 1.81 8.91 14.50
C LEU A 61 2.47 10.04 15.30
N PHE A 62 3.80 10.07 15.38
CA PHE A 62 4.56 11.08 16.13
C PHE A 62 5.02 12.26 15.29
N VAL A 63 4.89 12.23 13.96
CA VAL A 63 5.26 13.37 13.08
C VAL A 63 4.48 14.62 13.49
N SER A 64 5.16 15.66 13.96
CA SER A 64 4.52 16.92 14.33
C SER A 64 3.80 17.51 13.12
N ALA A 65 2.58 17.99 13.33
CA ALA A 65 1.75 18.59 12.30
C ALA A 65 1.38 20.03 12.71
N PRO A 66 2.36 20.95 12.82
CA PRO A 66 2.07 22.32 13.22
C PRO A 66 1.28 23.01 12.09
N GLY A 67 0.06 23.48 12.40
CA GLY A 67 -0.67 24.36 11.49
C GLY A 67 -1.65 23.70 10.50
N LEU A 68 -2.05 22.43 10.68
CA LEU A 68 -3.27 21.96 10.01
C LEU A 68 -4.49 22.66 10.63
N SER A 69 -4.84 23.81 10.04
CA SER A 69 -6.11 24.49 10.28
C SER A 69 -7.26 23.49 10.14
N SER A 70 -8.25 23.60 11.03
CA SER A 70 -9.46 22.75 11.13
C SER A 70 -10.28 22.61 9.84
N ARG A 71 -9.89 23.32 8.78
CA ARG A 71 -10.50 23.34 7.45
C ARG A 71 -9.94 22.28 6.49
N THR A 72 -8.70 21.82 6.67
CA THR A 72 -8.21 20.58 6.04
C THR A 72 -8.35 19.46 7.06
N ARG A 73 -9.59 19.10 7.37
CA ARG A 73 -9.83 17.86 8.11
C ARG A 73 -9.13 16.78 7.30
N PRO A 74 -8.17 16.01 7.86
CA PRO A 74 -7.81 14.76 7.23
C PRO A 74 -9.14 14.04 7.00
N PHE A 75 -9.28 13.35 5.86
CA PHE A 75 -10.42 12.49 5.58
C PHE A 75 -10.96 11.86 6.88
N GLY A 76 -12.27 11.66 7.02
CA GLY A 76 -12.94 11.16 8.23
C GLY A 76 -12.49 9.78 8.77
N ILE A 77 -11.29 9.33 8.44
CA ILE A 77 -10.58 8.14 8.89
C ILE A 77 -10.19 8.18 10.38
N ARG A 78 -10.70 9.08 11.24
CA ARG A 78 -10.52 8.89 12.70
C ARG A 78 -11.30 7.69 13.21
N GLY A 79 -12.48 7.44 12.63
CA GLY A 79 -13.31 6.27 12.98
C GLY A 79 -12.73 4.96 12.47
N LEU A 80 -11.90 4.98 11.41
CA LEU A 80 -11.41 3.77 10.77
C LEU A 80 -10.39 3.00 11.63
N PRO A 81 -9.32 3.60 12.20
CA PRO A 81 -8.46 2.93 13.17
C PRO A 81 -9.21 2.43 14.41
N LEU A 82 -10.25 3.14 14.86
CA LEU A 82 -11.09 2.69 15.97
C LEU A 82 -11.90 1.45 15.59
N ALA A 83 -12.52 1.44 14.43
CA ALA A 83 -13.25 0.28 13.91
C ALA A 83 -12.31 -0.92 13.71
N LEU A 84 -11.12 -0.69 13.15
CA LEU A 84 -10.09 -1.73 13.03
C LEU A 84 -9.60 -2.20 14.40
N GLY A 85 -9.45 -1.30 15.37
CA GLY A 85 -9.15 -1.62 16.76
C GLY A 85 -10.21 -2.52 17.39
N ALA A 86 -11.49 -2.28 17.11
CA ALA A 86 -12.59 -3.14 17.55
C ALA A 86 -12.53 -4.54 16.89
N VAL A 87 -12.19 -4.62 15.60
CA VAL A 87 -11.95 -5.89 14.90
C VAL A 87 -10.77 -6.65 15.51
N LEU A 88 -9.67 -5.96 15.81
CA LEU A 88 -8.50 -6.55 16.47
C LEU A 88 -8.83 -7.05 17.88
N LEU A 89 -9.64 -6.29 18.63
CA LEU A 89 -10.13 -6.72 19.93
C LEU A 89 -10.98 -7.98 19.81
N GLY A 90 -11.93 -8.02 18.87
CA GLY A 90 -12.75 -9.20 18.60
C GLY A 90 -11.90 -10.43 18.22
N ALA A 91 -10.90 -10.26 17.36
CA ALA A 91 -9.97 -11.33 17.00
C ALA A 91 -9.07 -11.75 18.18
N SER A 92 -8.70 -10.83 19.07
CA SER A 92 -7.94 -11.14 20.29
C SER A 92 -8.78 -11.93 21.29
N LEU A 93 -10.08 -11.62 21.42
CA LEU A 93 -11.00 -12.37 22.26
C LEU A 93 -11.16 -13.82 21.79
N GLN A 94 -11.00 -14.10 20.48
CA GLN A 94 -11.02 -15.48 19.97
C GLN A 94 -9.85 -16.34 20.46
N LEU A 95 -8.78 -15.73 21.00
CA LEU A 95 -7.63 -16.44 21.56
C LEU A 95 -7.81 -16.81 23.04
N VAL A 96 -8.85 -16.30 23.72
CA VAL A 96 -9.09 -16.60 25.13
C VAL A 96 -9.56 -18.06 25.25
N PRO A 97 -8.86 -18.94 26.00
CA PRO A 97 -9.29 -20.32 26.17
C PRO A 97 -10.59 -20.40 26.98
N VAL A 98 -11.62 -20.99 26.39
CA VAL A 98 -12.94 -21.18 27.01
C VAL A 98 -13.18 -22.66 27.31
N PRO A 99 -14.07 -23.00 28.26
CA PRO A 99 -14.50 -24.39 28.48
C PRO A 99 -15.11 -25.00 27.21
N LEU A 100 -14.94 -26.31 27.02
CA LEU A 100 -15.47 -27.01 25.83
C LEU A 100 -16.99 -26.88 25.67
N SER A 101 -17.74 -26.84 26.79
CA SER A 101 -19.19 -26.62 26.75
C SER A 101 -19.56 -25.25 26.17
N THR A 102 -18.77 -24.22 26.46
CA THR A 102 -18.94 -22.88 25.87
C THR A 102 -18.54 -22.89 24.40
N LEU A 103 -17.47 -23.59 24.04
CA LEU A 103 -17.04 -23.73 22.65
C LEU A 103 -18.12 -24.41 21.79
N ASP A 104 -18.69 -25.51 22.27
CA ASP A 104 -19.77 -26.25 21.59
C ASP A 104 -21.06 -25.41 21.47
N ALA A 105 -21.38 -24.60 22.48
CA ALA A 105 -22.55 -23.73 22.45
C ALA A 105 -22.41 -22.57 21.45
N VAL A 106 -21.21 -21.97 21.36
CA VAL A 106 -20.96 -20.80 20.48
C VAL A 106 -20.64 -21.22 19.05
N SER A 107 -19.90 -22.31 18.87
CA SER A 107 -19.51 -22.83 17.56
C SER A 107 -19.83 -24.33 17.48
N PRO A 108 -21.11 -24.67 17.19
CA PRO A 108 -21.49 -26.04 16.95
C PRO A 108 -20.62 -26.64 15.84
N HIS A 109 -20.13 -27.87 16.04
CA HIS A 109 -19.19 -28.61 15.17
C HIS A 109 -17.71 -28.21 15.26
N ALA A 110 -17.33 -27.16 16.01
CA ALA A 110 -15.91 -26.82 16.19
C ALA A 110 -15.13 -27.96 16.85
N THR A 111 -15.70 -28.60 17.87
CA THR A 111 -15.06 -29.72 18.57
C THR A 111 -14.91 -30.96 17.69
N THR A 112 -15.87 -31.23 16.79
CA THR A 112 -15.76 -32.29 15.78
C THR A 112 -14.59 -32.01 14.85
N LEU A 113 -14.53 -30.81 14.26
CA LEU A 113 -13.43 -30.42 13.38
C LEU A 113 -12.08 -30.48 14.09
N LEU A 114 -11.99 -29.98 15.33
CA LEU A 114 -10.75 -29.98 16.11
C LEU A 114 -10.25 -31.40 16.43
N ARG A 115 -11.14 -32.35 16.66
CA ARG A 115 -10.74 -33.76 16.82
C ARG A 115 -10.12 -34.34 15.55
N ASP A 116 -10.56 -33.90 14.38
CA ASP A 116 -10.05 -34.39 13.09
C ASP A 116 -8.70 -33.78 12.74
N ILE A 117 -8.42 -32.54 13.16
CA ILE A 117 -7.23 -31.77 12.72
C ILE A 117 -6.17 -31.56 13.81
N ASP A 118 -6.51 -31.71 15.09
CA ASP A 118 -5.60 -31.52 16.22
C ASP A 118 -5.48 -32.80 17.07
N PRO A 119 -4.35 -33.53 16.98
CA PRO A 119 -4.10 -34.74 17.76
C PRO A 119 -4.14 -34.51 19.29
N VAL A 120 -3.76 -33.32 19.76
CA VAL A 120 -3.77 -32.99 21.20
C VAL A 120 -5.20 -32.83 21.67
N PHE A 121 -6.05 -32.18 20.87
CA PHE A 121 -7.47 -32.10 21.15
C PHE A 121 -8.14 -33.49 21.11
N ALA A 122 -7.78 -34.32 20.14
CA ALA A 122 -8.28 -35.70 20.01
C ALA A 122 -7.93 -36.60 21.21
N SER A 123 -6.83 -36.32 21.93
CA SER A 123 -6.44 -37.08 23.12
C SER A 123 -7.42 -36.95 24.30
N GLY A 124 -8.33 -35.96 24.26
CA GLY A 124 -9.29 -35.69 25.33
C GLY A 124 -8.68 -35.09 26.60
N LEU A 125 -7.38 -34.80 26.60
CA LEU A 125 -6.67 -34.22 27.76
C LEU A 125 -6.91 -32.71 27.94
N LEU A 126 -7.46 -32.04 26.93
CA LEU A 126 -7.74 -30.61 26.96
C LEU A 126 -9.14 -30.32 27.51
N ALA A 127 -9.22 -29.62 28.65
CA ALA A 127 -10.50 -29.15 29.21
C ALA A 127 -10.96 -27.78 28.66
N ARG A 128 -10.05 -27.06 27.97
CA ARG A 128 -10.28 -25.73 27.43
C ARG A 128 -9.61 -25.58 26.08
N HIS A 129 -10.23 -24.81 25.20
CA HIS A 129 -9.68 -24.49 23.89
C HIS A 129 -10.11 -23.07 23.48
N PRO A 130 -9.27 -22.29 22.77
CA PRO A 130 -9.69 -21.01 22.19
C PRO A 130 -10.87 -21.16 21.21
N LEU A 131 -11.58 -20.07 20.95
CA LEU A 131 -12.59 -20.04 19.88
C LEU A 131 -11.95 -20.12 18.49
N SER A 132 -10.71 -19.67 18.36
CA SER A 132 -9.95 -19.82 17.13
C SER A 132 -9.62 -21.30 16.84
N ILE A 133 -9.91 -21.73 15.61
CA ILE A 133 -9.57 -23.06 15.08
C ILE A 133 -8.04 -23.26 15.03
N ALA A 134 -7.29 -22.21 14.71
CA ALA A 134 -5.83 -22.24 14.59
C ALA A 134 -5.21 -21.05 15.35
N PRO A 135 -5.03 -21.18 16.69
CA PRO A 135 -4.60 -20.06 17.53
C PRO A 135 -3.28 -19.41 17.07
N SER A 136 -2.31 -20.20 16.64
CA SER A 136 -1.01 -19.71 16.13
C SER A 136 -1.15 -18.87 14.86
N ALA A 137 -2.03 -19.28 13.94
CA ALA A 137 -2.34 -18.52 12.73
C ALA A 137 -3.11 -17.24 13.07
N THR A 138 -4.03 -17.28 14.03
CA THR A 138 -4.74 -16.07 14.51
C THR A 138 -3.80 -15.08 15.16
N VAL A 139 -2.82 -15.52 15.96
CA VAL A 139 -1.76 -14.64 16.51
C VAL A 139 -0.98 -13.95 15.40
N THR A 140 -0.59 -14.71 14.37
CA THR A 140 0.11 -14.15 13.20
C THR A 140 -0.76 -13.13 12.46
N GLY A 141 -2.03 -13.46 12.23
CA GLY A 141 -3.00 -12.56 11.62
C GLY A 141 -3.22 -11.28 12.43
N LEU A 142 -3.31 -11.38 13.75
CA LEU A 142 -3.40 -10.24 14.67
C LEU A 142 -2.16 -9.36 14.60
N ALA A 143 -0.96 -9.93 14.59
CA ALA A 143 0.29 -9.18 14.49
C ALA A 143 0.37 -8.40 13.16
N LEU A 144 0.03 -9.05 12.04
CA LEU A 144 -0.03 -8.41 10.72
C LEU A 144 -1.11 -7.33 10.63
N ALA A 145 -2.33 -7.64 11.06
CA ALA A 145 -3.44 -6.69 11.05
C ALA A 145 -3.17 -5.48 11.96
N SER A 146 -2.54 -5.69 13.11
CA SER A 146 -2.11 -4.59 14.00
C SER A 146 -1.05 -3.72 13.33
N SER A 147 -0.06 -4.34 12.69
CA SER A 147 1.01 -3.64 11.96
C SER A 147 0.44 -2.80 10.80
N PHE A 148 -0.51 -3.34 10.03
CA PHE A 148 -1.17 -2.60 8.95
C PHE A 148 -2.15 -1.53 9.46
N THR A 149 -2.80 -1.74 10.61
CA THR A 149 -3.65 -0.73 11.26
C THR A 149 -2.82 0.46 11.72
N LEU A 150 -1.67 0.20 12.35
CA LEU A 150 -0.69 1.24 12.71
C LEU A 150 -0.17 1.95 11.47
N LEU A 151 0.18 1.21 10.42
CA LEU A 151 0.62 1.79 9.15
C LEU A 151 -0.45 2.74 8.59
N LEU A 152 -1.71 2.32 8.54
CA LEU A 152 -2.81 3.13 8.04
C LEU A 152 -2.97 4.43 8.85
N ALA A 153 -2.99 4.33 10.17
CA ALA A 153 -3.14 5.48 11.06
C ALA A 153 -1.95 6.45 10.95
N GLY A 154 -0.72 5.93 10.92
CA GLY A 154 0.50 6.72 10.82
C GLY A 154 0.72 7.34 9.45
N SER A 155 0.49 6.59 8.36
CA SER A 155 0.69 7.06 6.99
C SER A 155 -0.27 8.18 6.61
N ALA A 156 -1.51 8.16 7.12
CA ALA A 156 -2.46 9.25 6.95
C ALA A 156 -1.93 10.59 7.48
N ARG A 157 -1.27 10.58 8.64
CA ARG A 157 -0.63 11.76 9.23
C ARG A 157 0.68 12.09 8.53
N LEU A 158 1.46 11.09 8.16
CA LEU A 158 2.72 11.28 7.43
C LEU A 158 2.48 12.01 6.09
N PHE A 159 1.49 11.56 5.31
CA PHE A 159 1.19 12.14 4.00
C PHE A 159 0.46 13.48 4.09
N SER A 160 -0.22 13.80 5.20
CA SER A 160 -0.78 15.14 5.39
C SER A 160 0.29 16.21 5.61
N VAL A 161 1.44 15.81 6.16
CA VAL A 161 2.60 16.69 6.40
C VAL A 161 3.52 16.78 5.18
N ARG A 162 3.89 15.63 4.59
CA ARG A 162 4.87 15.59 3.48
C ARG A 162 4.26 15.67 2.08
N GLY A 163 2.95 15.46 1.98
CA GLY A 163 2.26 15.23 0.71
C GLY A 163 2.51 13.82 0.16
N ALA A 164 1.63 13.36 -0.73
CA ALA A 164 1.70 12.01 -1.30
C ALA A 164 2.53 11.90 -2.58
N ARG A 165 3.01 13.02 -3.16
CA ARG A 165 3.61 13.03 -4.51
C ARG A 165 4.93 12.25 -4.59
N ARG A 166 5.81 12.42 -3.60
CA ARG A 166 7.13 11.75 -3.56
C ARG A 166 6.94 10.25 -3.40
N PHE A 167 6.19 9.85 -2.38
CA PHE A 167 5.72 8.49 -2.18
C PHE A 167 5.11 7.85 -3.44
N ALA A 168 4.12 8.51 -4.07
CA ALA A 168 3.50 8.00 -5.31
C ALA A 168 4.50 7.84 -6.46
N THR A 169 5.49 8.73 -6.55
CA THR A 169 6.58 8.59 -7.55
C THR A 169 7.43 7.35 -7.24
N GLY A 170 7.74 7.10 -5.96
CA GLY A 170 8.46 5.91 -5.52
C GLY A 170 7.70 4.62 -5.84
N VAL A 171 6.39 4.56 -5.55
CA VAL A 171 5.54 3.41 -5.90
C VAL A 171 5.48 3.20 -7.41
N ALA A 172 5.39 4.27 -8.21
CA ALA A 172 5.44 4.18 -9.67
C ALA A 172 6.77 3.61 -10.17
N MET A 173 7.90 3.99 -9.56
CA MET A 173 9.21 3.43 -9.88
C MET A 173 9.29 1.94 -9.54
N VAL A 174 8.88 1.55 -8.34
CA VAL A 174 8.82 0.12 -7.94
C VAL A 174 7.94 -0.66 -8.92
N GLY A 175 6.80 -0.09 -9.31
CA GLY A 175 5.87 -0.73 -10.25
C GLY A 175 6.43 -0.87 -11.66
N ALA A 176 7.14 0.13 -12.16
CA ALA A 176 7.83 0.03 -13.44
C ALA A 176 8.91 -1.06 -13.41
N LEU A 177 9.70 -1.15 -12.34
CA LEU A 177 10.73 -2.17 -12.17
C LEU A 177 10.12 -3.59 -12.09
N LEU A 178 9.04 -3.76 -11.33
CA LEU A 178 8.30 -5.03 -11.26
C LEU A 178 7.68 -5.41 -12.61
N ALA A 179 7.15 -4.43 -13.34
CA ALA A 179 6.60 -4.66 -14.68
C ALA A 179 7.68 -5.14 -15.66
N LEU A 180 8.85 -4.49 -15.65
CA LEU A 180 9.99 -4.91 -16.45
C LEU A 180 10.45 -6.32 -16.08
N ASP A 181 10.63 -6.60 -14.79
CA ASP A 181 11.01 -7.92 -14.29
C ASP A 181 10.02 -9.01 -14.76
N GLY A 182 8.72 -8.78 -14.59
CA GLY A 182 7.70 -9.74 -15.03
C GLY A 182 7.66 -9.95 -16.55
N ILE A 183 7.83 -8.88 -17.34
CA ILE A 183 7.86 -8.96 -18.81
C ILE A 183 9.09 -9.74 -19.29
N VAL A 184 10.26 -9.46 -18.72
CA VAL A 184 11.54 -10.08 -19.10
C VAL A 184 11.62 -11.52 -18.61
N GLN A 185 11.19 -11.79 -17.37
CA GLN A 185 11.24 -13.13 -16.80
C GLN A 185 10.32 -14.10 -17.55
N ARG A 186 9.16 -13.66 -18.04
CA ARG A 186 8.16 -14.55 -18.68
C ARG A 186 8.73 -15.43 -19.80
N PRO A 187 9.41 -14.91 -20.85
CA PRO A 187 10.01 -15.74 -21.89
C PRO A 187 11.26 -16.50 -21.43
N LEU A 188 11.93 -16.05 -20.37
CA LEU A 188 13.16 -16.66 -19.83
C LEU A 188 12.91 -17.66 -18.69
N PHE A 189 11.64 -17.92 -18.36
CA PHE A 189 11.30 -18.66 -17.15
C PHE A 189 11.65 -20.14 -17.27
N THR A 190 12.61 -20.60 -16.47
CA THR A 190 13.10 -21.99 -16.43
C THR A 190 12.54 -22.81 -15.25
N GLY A 191 11.48 -22.32 -14.59
CA GLY A 191 10.91 -22.95 -13.39
C GLY A 191 11.39 -22.33 -12.07
N ARG A 192 12.32 -21.36 -12.11
CA ARG A 192 12.83 -20.65 -10.95
C ARG A 192 12.63 -19.14 -11.08
N ILE A 193 12.17 -18.50 -10.02
CA ILE A 193 12.07 -17.04 -9.93
C ILE A 193 13.51 -16.49 -9.78
N TYR A 194 13.83 -15.44 -10.54
CA TYR A 194 15.20 -14.90 -10.65
C TYR A 194 16.28 -15.92 -11.08
N GLY A 195 15.88 -17.09 -11.60
CA GLY A 195 16.79 -18.15 -12.01
C GLY A 195 17.35 -19.04 -10.89
N PHE A 196 17.20 -18.65 -9.61
CA PHE A 196 17.75 -19.42 -8.48
C PHE A 196 16.68 -19.93 -7.50
N TRP A 197 15.53 -19.27 -7.39
CA TRP A 197 14.55 -19.59 -6.35
C TRP A 197 13.44 -20.52 -6.85
N THR A 198 13.31 -21.69 -6.24
CA THR A 198 12.23 -22.64 -6.54
C THR A 198 11.01 -22.35 -5.64
N PRO A 199 9.84 -21.99 -6.18
CA PRO A 199 8.67 -21.71 -5.35
C PRO A 199 8.12 -22.96 -4.66
N GLU A 200 7.90 -22.88 -3.34
CA GLU A 200 7.32 -23.96 -2.52
C GLU A 200 5.83 -24.21 -2.81
N GLY A 201 5.14 -23.25 -3.43
CA GLY A 201 3.69 -23.28 -3.65
C GLY A 201 3.26 -23.67 -5.07
N LYS A 202 2.02 -24.19 -5.19
CA LYS A 202 1.35 -24.42 -6.48
C LYS A 202 0.84 -23.09 -7.05
N GLY A 203 1.71 -22.36 -7.73
CA GLY A 203 1.36 -21.12 -8.44
C GLY A 203 2.00 -21.09 -9.82
N ILE A 204 1.44 -20.28 -10.72
CA ILE A 204 2.11 -19.91 -11.97
C ILE A 204 2.83 -18.58 -11.68
N PRO A 205 4.17 -18.57 -11.58
CA PRO A 205 4.90 -17.36 -11.23
C PRO A 205 4.83 -16.29 -12.32
N PHE A 206 4.94 -15.03 -11.91
CA PHE A 206 5.09 -13.89 -12.82
C PHE A 206 5.89 -12.79 -12.12
N GLY A 207 7.02 -12.39 -12.71
CA GLY A 207 8.01 -11.54 -12.04
C GLY A 207 8.45 -12.15 -10.71
N PRO A 208 8.58 -11.37 -9.62
CA PRO A 208 8.96 -11.90 -8.32
C PRO A 208 7.91 -12.85 -7.73
N PHE A 209 6.65 -12.74 -8.14
CA PHE A 209 5.55 -13.30 -7.37
C PHE A 209 5.37 -14.77 -7.70
N VAL A 210 5.24 -15.59 -6.66
CA VAL A 210 4.91 -17.02 -6.78
C VAL A 210 3.57 -17.25 -7.49
N ASN A 211 2.65 -16.29 -7.39
CA ASN A 211 1.34 -16.33 -8.03
C ASN A 211 1.12 -15.09 -8.91
N ARG A 212 0.89 -15.30 -10.20
CA ARG A 212 0.54 -14.24 -11.18
C ARG A 212 -0.65 -13.37 -10.78
N ASN A 213 -1.62 -13.90 -10.03
CA ASN A 213 -2.77 -13.13 -9.56
C ASN A 213 -2.37 -12.15 -8.44
N HIS A 214 -1.36 -12.47 -7.63
CA HIS A 214 -0.83 -11.54 -6.63
C HIS A 214 -0.06 -10.40 -7.31
N PHE A 215 0.73 -10.72 -8.35
CA PHE A 215 1.35 -9.70 -9.19
C PHE A 215 0.32 -8.77 -9.83
N ALA A 216 -0.74 -9.34 -10.42
CA ALA A 216 -1.84 -8.57 -11.02
C ALA A 216 -2.52 -7.66 -9.99
N GLY A 217 -2.76 -8.16 -8.77
CA GLY A 217 -3.29 -7.37 -7.66
C GLY A 217 -2.37 -6.21 -7.28
N TRP A 218 -1.05 -6.43 -7.23
CA TRP A 218 -0.07 -5.37 -6.98
C TRP A 218 -0.11 -4.29 -8.08
N MET A 219 -0.13 -4.70 -9.35
CA MET A 219 -0.24 -3.78 -10.48
C MET A 219 -1.55 -2.99 -10.46
N LEU A 220 -2.66 -3.63 -10.07
CA LEU A 220 -3.96 -2.99 -9.94
C LEU A 220 -3.99 -1.90 -8.85
N MET A 221 -3.15 -2.01 -7.82
CA MET A 221 -2.99 -0.97 -6.79
C MET A 221 -2.04 0.15 -7.25
N GLY A 222 -0.91 -0.21 -7.88
CA GLY A 222 0.10 0.75 -8.30
C GLY A 222 -0.31 1.60 -9.52
N LEU A 223 -0.98 1.00 -10.51
CA LEU A 223 -1.29 1.66 -11.78
C LEU A 223 -2.22 2.88 -11.62
N PRO A 224 -3.34 2.81 -10.86
CA PRO A 224 -4.17 3.99 -10.60
C PRO A 224 -3.40 5.12 -9.91
N LEU A 225 -2.48 4.80 -9.00
CA LEU A 225 -1.65 5.80 -8.32
C LEU A 225 -0.69 6.49 -9.30
N THR A 226 -0.05 5.72 -10.18
CA THR A 226 0.82 6.25 -11.25
C THR A 226 0.05 7.14 -12.23
N LEU A 227 -1.16 6.72 -12.64
CA LEU A 227 -2.03 7.52 -13.52
C LEU A 227 -2.52 8.79 -12.84
N GLY A 228 -2.88 8.72 -11.55
CA GLY A 228 -3.23 9.90 -10.76
C GLY A 228 -2.08 10.91 -10.69
N LEU A 229 -0.85 10.43 -10.49
CA LEU A 229 0.36 11.25 -10.52
C LEU A 229 0.61 11.87 -11.90
N LEU A 230 0.41 11.10 -12.98
CA LEU A 230 0.53 11.57 -14.36
C LEU A 230 -0.49 12.67 -14.67
N CYS A 231 -1.77 12.43 -14.39
CA CYS A 231 -2.86 13.39 -14.61
C CYS A 231 -2.65 14.68 -13.80
N ALA A 232 -2.26 14.56 -12.53
CA ALA A 232 -1.95 15.72 -11.69
C ALA A 232 -0.72 16.50 -12.19
N GLY A 233 0.26 15.79 -12.75
CA GLY A 233 1.42 16.38 -13.41
C GLY A 233 1.02 17.16 -14.65
N LEU A 234 0.36 16.51 -15.61
CA LEU A 234 -0.15 17.13 -16.84
C LEU A 234 -1.01 18.36 -16.55
N ALA A 235 -1.96 18.25 -15.62
CA ALA A 235 -2.85 19.34 -15.25
C ALA A 235 -2.13 20.55 -14.61
N ARG A 236 -0.95 20.36 -14.01
CA ARG A 236 -0.14 21.46 -13.46
C ARG A 236 0.75 22.07 -14.54
N GLU A 237 1.48 21.24 -15.28
CA GLU A 237 2.44 21.73 -16.28
C GLU A 237 1.72 22.42 -17.46
N MET A 238 0.57 21.89 -17.92
CA MET A 238 -0.17 22.46 -19.06
C MET A 238 -0.79 23.84 -18.77
N ARG A 239 -0.98 24.24 -17.50
CA ARG A 239 -1.48 25.59 -17.18
C ARG A 239 -0.49 26.69 -17.54
N GLY A 240 0.80 26.38 -17.55
CA GLY A 240 1.87 27.33 -17.86
C GLY A 240 2.25 27.36 -19.34
N VAL A 241 1.69 26.48 -20.17
CA VAL A 241 2.05 26.37 -21.60
C VAL A 241 1.07 27.19 -22.44
N ALA A 242 1.60 28.14 -23.22
CA ALA A 242 0.81 28.94 -24.13
C ALA A 242 0.07 28.06 -25.16
N PRO A 243 -1.15 28.44 -25.60
CA PRO A 243 -2.04 27.56 -26.37
C PRO A 243 -1.61 27.33 -27.83
N HIS A 244 -0.46 27.83 -28.29
CA HIS A 244 0.03 27.67 -29.66
C HIS A 244 1.02 26.51 -29.83
N TRP A 245 1.06 25.91 -31.04
CA TRP A 245 1.80 24.67 -31.31
C TRP A 245 3.31 24.77 -31.01
N ARG A 246 3.95 25.91 -31.31
CA ARG A 246 5.39 26.13 -31.04
C ARG A 246 5.73 26.00 -29.55
N ALA A 247 4.90 26.56 -28.66
CA ALA A 247 5.13 26.46 -27.22
C ALA A 247 5.01 25.01 -26.72
N ARG A 248 4.11 24.22 -27.32
CA ARG A 248 3.98 22.79 -26.99
C ARG A 248 5.19 21.98 -27.43
N VAL A 249 5.74 22.22 -28.62
CA VAL A 249 6.96 21.56 -29.11
C VAL A 249 8.17 21.89 -28.23
N ILE A 250 8.34 23.16 -27.87
CA ILE A 250 9.41 23.58 -26.97
C ILE A 250 9.24 22.93 -25.59
N TRP A 251 8.00 22.88 -25.08
CA TRP A 251 7.70 22.24 -23.80
C TRP A 251 8.08 20.76 -23.76
N PHE A 252 7.94 20.01 -24.86
CA PHE A 252 8.36 18.60 -24.90
C PHE A 252 9.85 18.38 -24.61
N SER A 253 10.69 19.39 -24.87
CA SER A 253 12.13 19.34 -24.55
C SER A 253 12.44 19.71 -23.09
N SER A 254 11.41 20.07 -22.30
CA SER A 254 11.60 20.46 -20.91
C SER A 254 11.82 19.24 -19.99
N PRO A 255 12.57 19.41 -18.88
CA PRO A 255 12.70 18.36 -17.86
C PRO A 255 11.35 17.91 -17.29
N ALA A 256 10.38 18.82 -17.22
CA ALA A 256 9.02 18.52 -16.75
C ALA A 256 8.28 17.58 -17.71
N ALA A 257 8.35 17.83 -19.02
CA ALA A 257 7.77 16.95 -20.03
C ALA A 257 8.45 15.58 -20.04
N ASN A 258 9.78 15.53 -19.95
CA ASN A 258 10.51 14.26 -19.88
C ASN A 258 10.07 13.42 -18.67
N ARG A 259 9.88 14.03 -17.49
CA ARG A 259 9.33 13.31 -16.33
C ARG A 259 7.93 12.74 -16.58
N LEU A 260 7.07 13.46 -17.29
CA LEU A 260 5.73 13.00 -17.65
C LEU A 260 5.78 11.88 -18.70
N LEU A 261 6.72 11.94 -19.64
CA LEU A 261 6.97 10.86 -20.60
C LEU A 261 7.42 9.58 -19.87
N LEU A 262 8.36 9.68 -18.93
CA LEU A 262 8.79 8.54 -18.10
C LEU A 262 7.65 7.95 -17.28
N LEU A 263 6.79 8.78 -16.68
CA LEU A 263 5.60 8.30 -15.96
C LEU A 263 4.58 7.63 -16.88
N THR A 264 4.45 8.13 -18.12
CA THR A 264 3.59 7.53 -19.15
C THR A 264 4.13 6.16 -19.56
N ALA A 265 5.43 6.06 -19.81
CA ALA A 265 6.10 4.80 -20.11
C ALA A 265 5.97 3.79 -18.95
N ALA A 266 6.17 4.24 -17.71
CA ALA A 266 5.95 3.41 -16.51
C ALA A 266 4.51 2.88 -16.43
N ALA A 267 3.51 3.75 -16.61
CA ALA A 267 2.10 3.34 -16.60
C ALA A 267 1.80 2.33 -17.72
N ALA A 268 2.34 2.54 -18.93
CA ALA A 268 2.17 1.63 -20.05
C ALA A 268 2.81 0.25 -19.77
N LEU A 269 4.03 0.21 -19.22
CA LEU A 269 4.70 -1.01 -18.81
C LEU A 269 3.89 -1.77 -17.75
N MET A 270 3.41 -1.06 -16.72
CA MET A 270 2.58 -1.64 -15.66
C MET A 270 1.29 -2.23 -16.23
N ALA A 271 0.57 -1.50 -17.08
CA ALA A 271 -0.66 -1.98 -17.72
C ALA A 271 -0.40 -3.21 -18.62
N LEU A 272 0.66 -3.17 -19.43
CA LEU A 272 1.07 -4.30 -20.26
C LEU A 272 1.39 -5.53 -19.40
N SER A 273 2.19 -5.38 -18.35
CA SER A 273 2.55 -6.48 -17.44
C SER A 273 1.32 -7.08 -16.76
N LEU A 274 0.33 -6.26 -16.39
CA LEU A 274 -0.94 -6.70 -15.84
C LEU A 274 -1.70 -7.57 -16.84
N VAL A 275 -1.83 -7.14 -18.10
CA VAL A 275 -2.49 -7.94 -19.15
C VAL A 275 -1.74 -9.25 -19.39
N LEU A 276 -0.42 -9.21 -19.38
CA LEU A 276 0.44 -10.39 -19.57
C LEU A 276 0.31 -11.41 -18.43
N THR A 277 -0.20 -11.03 -17.25
CA THR A 277 -0.52 -12.01 -16.20
C THR A 277 -1.67 -12.95 -16.58
N LEU A 278 -2.49 -12.58 -17.58
CA LEU A 278 -3.71 -13.30 -17.97
C LEU A 278 -4.72 -13.49 -16.82
N SER A 279 -4.67 -12.64 -15.80
CA SER A 279 -5.63 -12.64 -14.71
C SER A 279 -6.94 -11.97 -15.15
N ARG A 280 -7.99 -12.78 -15.41
CA ARG A 280 -9.29 -12.27 -15.87
C ARG A 280 -9.88 -11.22 -14.92
N SER A 281 -9.83 -11.48 -13.62
CA SER A 281 -10.30 -10.54 -12.60
C SER A 281 -9.41 -9.30 -12.50
N GLY A 282 -8.09 -9.45 -12.64
CA GLY A 282 -7.15 -8.32 -12.67
C GLY A 282 -7.42 -7.38 -13.85
N ILE A 283 -7.61 -7.94 -15.04
CA ILE A 283 -7.93 -7.18 -16.27
C ILE A 283 -9.30 -6.50 -16.12
N ALA A 284 -10.33 -7.24 -15.69
CA ALA A 284 -11.67 -6.68 -15.49
C ALA A 284 -11.66 -5.53 -14.46
N ALA A 285 -10.93 -5.69 -13.35
CA ALA A 285 -10.81 -4.67 -12.33
C ALA A 285 -10.04 -3.43 -12.82
N MET A 286 -9.03 -3.59 -13.68
CA MET A 286 -8.35 -2.46 -14.33
C MET A 286 -9.33 -1.64 -15.18
N PHE A 287 -10.14 -2.30 -16.01
CA PHE A 287 -11.18 -1.61 -16.80
C PHE A 287 -12.20 -0.91 -15.90
N ALA A 288 -12.67 -1.56 -14.84
CA ALA A 288 -13.58 -0.95 -13.87
C ALA A 288 -12.96 0.30 -13.22
N ALA A 289 -11.70 0.22 -12.79
CA ALA A 289 -10.98 1.35 -12.19
C ALA A 289 -10.85 2.53 -13.16
N PHE A 290 -10.54 2.27 -14.45
CA PHE A 290 -10.47 3.31 -15.47
C PHE A 290 -11.83 3.96 -15.73
N THR A 291 -12.89 3.17 -15.87
CA THR A 291 -14.25 3.68 -16.10
C THR A 291 -14.72 4.54 -14.93
N LEU A 292 -14.52 4.07 -13.69
CA LEU A 292 -14.90 4.83 -12.49
C LEU A 292 -14.10 6.12 -12.35
N THR A 293 -12.80 6.09 -12.62
CA THR A 293 -11.94 7.28 -12.56
C THR A 293 -12.34 8.30 -13.63
N ALA A 294 -12.54 7.85 -14.88
CA ALA A 294 -12.99 8.71 -15.97
C ALA A 294 -14.35 9.35 -15.65
N PHE A 295 -15.31 8.56 -15.16
CA PHE A 295 -16.62 9.03 -14.74
C PHE A 295 -16.52 10.09 -13.63
N ALA A 296 -15.70 9.85 -12.60
CA ALA A 296 -15.49 10.79 -11.50
C ALA A 296 -14.87 12.11 -11.99
N VAL A 297 -13.87 12.04 -12.90
CA VAL A 297 -13.24 13.23 -13.49
C VAL A 297 -14.24 14.05 -14.31
N VAL A 298 -15.02 13.41 -15.19
CA VAL A 298 -16.05 14.09 -16.00
C VAL A 298 -17.10 14.76 -15.10
N ARG A 299 -17.57 14.04 -14.07
CA ARG A 299 -18.56 14.58 -13.12
C ARG A 299 -18.01 15.76 -12.33
N HIS A 300 -16.76 15.69 -11.88
CA HIS A 300 -16.11 16.79 -11.17
C HIS A 300 -15.99 18.02 -12.06
N GLN A 301 -15.53 17.86 -13.30
CA GLN A 301 -15.41 18.96 -14.28
C GLN A 301 -16.77 19.60 -14.60
N ALA A 302 -17.84 18.79 -14.73
CA ALA A 302 -19.20 19.29 -14.94
C ALA A 302 -19.69 20.13 -13.74
N SER A 303 -19.37 19.73 -12.51
CA SER A 303 -19.75 20.45 -11.30
C SER A 303 -19.02 21.79 -11.13
N THR A 304 -17.72 21.86 -11.48
CA THR A 304 -16.97 23.12 -11.43
C THR A 304 -17.42 24.10 -12.50
N ARG A 305 -17.74 23.63 -13.71
CA ARG A 305 -18.31 24.49 -14.76
C ARG A 305 -19.64 25.11 -14.35
N ARG A 306 -20.52 24.35 -13.69
CA ARG A 306 -21.82 24.86 -13.19
C ARG A 306 -21.73 25.87 -12.04
N ARG A 307 -20.59 25.94 -11.33
CA ARG A 307 -20.36 26.95 -10.27
C ARG A 307 -19.68 28.22 -10.77
N ALA A 308 -19.17 28.19 -12.00
CA ALA A 308 -18.48 29.32 -12.64
C ALA A 308 -19.41 30.11 -13.60
N VAL A 309 -20.63 29.62 -13.81
CA VAL A 309 -21.75 30.28 -14.50
C VAL A 309 -22.73 30.76 -13.43
#